data_AF-A0A1F9LVJ7-F1
#
_entry.id   AF-A0A1F9LVJ7-F1
#
_cell.length_a   1.000
_cell.length_b   1.000
_cell.length_c   1.000
_cell.angle_alpha   90.00
_cell.angle_beta   90.00
_cell.angle_gamma   90.00
#
_symmetry.space_group_name_H-M   'P 1'
#
loop_
_entity.id
_entity.type
_entity.pdbx_description
1 polymer ?
#
loop_
_entity_poly.entity_id
_entity_poly.type
_entity_poly.pdbx_seq_one_letter_code
_entity_poly.pdbx_strand_id
1 'polypeptide(L)'
;MSNREKDATSSLNRSWAIPHELEQEAEELFADATAPSPEAQAELTCAGRELAQDPAFQAELAQAFFVEDLLRAQERAGVSLAQLAAKVGVSRQYMSRIVNEDRATNFTIESMAKISAALGCTLAVRMLLPGESLHLKATWEYEQEGTMPIPVLVPQQAAKAIVNPGAAFTDNK
;
A
#
# COMPACT_ATOMS: atom_id res chain seq x y z
N MET A 1 30.09 24.42 -22.17
CA MET A 1 29.54 23.11 -22.57
C MET A 1 30.18 22.08 -21.65
N SER A 2 29.55 21.91 -20.49
CA SER A 2 28.83 20.71 -20.05
C SER A 2 29.76 19.60 -19.59
N ASN A 3 30.07 19.66 -18.29
CA ASN A 3 30.65 18.54 -17.53
C ASN A 3 29.85 18.40 -16.22
N ARG A 4 28.51 18.38 -16.33
CA ARG A 4 27.58 18.36 -15.19
C ARG A 4 26.43 17.35 -15.33
N GLU A 5 26.43 16.54 -16.39
CA GLU A 5 25.30 15.66 -16.72
C GLU A 5 25.57 14.16 -16.48
N LYS A 6 26.69 13.78 -15.86
CA LYS A 6 27.00 12.36 -15.60
C LYS A 6 26.87 11.91 -14.15
N ASP A 7 26.65 12.82 -13.20
CA ASP A 7 26.63 12.48 -11.77
C ASP A 7 25.22 12.18 -11.23
N ALA A 8 24.15 12.44 -11.99
CA ALA A 8 22.78 12.30 -11.49
C ALA A 8 22.23 10.86 -11.54
N THR A 9 22.83 9.97 -12.34
CA THR A 9 22.32 8.60 -12.55
C THR A 9 23.07 7.52 -11.78
N SER A 10 24.15 7.87 -11.06
CA SER A 10 24.99 6.89 -10.34
C SER A 10 24.53 6.59 -8.90
N SER A 11 23.60 7.36 -8.33
CA SER A 11 23.23 7.24 -6.90
C SER A 11 21.99 6.38 -6.63
N LEU A 12 21.28 5.93 -7.69
CA LEU A 12 20.02 5.19 -7.58
C LEU A 12 20.18 3.66 -7.61
N ASN A 13 21.41 3.15 -7.69
CA ASN A 13 21.69 1.73 -7.50
C ASN A 13 22.19 1.49 -6.06
N ARG A 14 21.36 1.84 -5.06
CA ARG A 14 21.54 1.24 -3.73
C ARG A 14 21.08 -0.19 -3.84
N SER A 15 22.02 -1.05 -4.21
CA SER A 15 21.92 -2.49 -4.02
C SER A 15 21.36 -2.74 -2.63
N TRP A 16 20.13 -3.27 -2.54
CA TRP A 16 19.57 -3.80 -1.30
C TRP A 16 20.31 -5.10 -0.90
N ALA A 17 21.46 -5.43 -1.50
CA ALA A 17 22.29 -6.51 -1.02
C ALA A 17 22.70 -6.20 0.43
N ILE A 18 22.23 -7.04 1.35
CA ILE A 18 22.66 -7.03 2.73
C ILE A 18 24.18 -7.26 2.68
N PRO A 19 25.00 -6.35 3.24
CA PRO A 19 26.43 -6.60 3.36
C PRO A 19 26.67 -7.97 4.00
N HIS A 20 27.48 -8.81 3.36
CA HIS A 20 27.76 -10.19 3.81
C HIS A 20 28.23 -10.27 5.27
N GLU A 21 28.87 -9.23 5.77
CA GLU A 21 29.28 -9.08 7.18
C GLU A 21 28.07 -9.06 8.13
N LEU A 22 26.96 -8.41 7.74
CA LEU A 22 25.72 -8.39 8.54
C LEU A 22 24.97 -9.72 8.49
N GLU A 23 25.10 -10.49 7.42
CA GLU A 23 24.54 -11.84 7.33
C GLU A 23 25.23 -12.77 8.33
N GLN A 24 26.56 -12.68 8.44
CA GLN A 24 27.35 -13.44 9.42
C GLN A 24 27.04 -13.04 10.87
N GLU A 25 26.97 -11.74 11.15
CA GLU A 25 26.59 -11.25 12.48
C GLU A 25 25.17 -11.68 12.86
N ALA A 26 24.22 -11.65 11.92
CA ALA A 26 22.87 -12.15 12.16
C ALA A 26 22.85 -13.65 12.42
N GLU A 27 23.60 -14.45 11.65
CA GLU A 27 23.72 -15.90 11.88
C GLU A 27 24.31 -16.21 13.26
N GLU A 28 25.35 -15.51 13.69
CA GLU A 28 25.92 -15.67 15.04
C GLU A 28 24.92 -15.26 16.14
N LEU A 29 24.19 -14.15 15.94
CA LEU A 29 23.20 -13.65 16.91
C LEU A 29 22.01 -14.62 17.07
N PHE A 30 21.60 -15.28 15.97
CA PHE A 30 20.48 -16.21 15.95
C PHE A 30 20.90 -17.69 16.06
N ALA A 31 22.19 -18.00 16.21
CA ALA A 31 22.70 -19.37 16.32
C ALA A 31 22.05 -20.16 17.47
N ASP A 32 21.76 -19.48 18.58
CA ASP A 32 21.11 -20.05 19.76
C ASP A 32 19.59 -19.81 19.79
N ALA A 33 19.02 -19.14 18.77
CA ALA A 33 17.60 -18.86 18.71
C ALA A 33 16.83 -20.18 18.49
N THR A 34 16.06 -20.57 19.50
CA THR A 34 15.16 -21.72 19.37
C THR A 34 13.95 -21.28 18.56
N ALA A 35 13.67 -21.98 17.46
CA ALA A 35 12.44 -21.77 16.72
C ALA A 35 11.23 -21.92 17.66
N PRO A 36 10.21 -21.05 17.57
CA PRO A 36 9.02 -21.16 18.41
C PRO A 36 8.40 -22.55 18.25
N SER A 37 7.92 -23.13 19.35
CA SER A 37 7.27 -24.44 19.31
C SER A 37 6.07 -24.40 18.34
N PRO A 38 5.65 -25.55 17.76
CA PRO A 38 4.49 -25.59 16.88
C PRO A 38 3.22 -25.03 17.54
N GLU A 39 3.08 -25.23 18.85
CA GLU A 39 2.00 -24.66 19.66
C GLU A 39 2.08 -23.13 19.73
N ALA A 40 3.24 -22.56 20.05
CA ALA A 40 3.45 -21.12 20.07
C ALA A 40 3.25 -20.47 18.68
N GLN A 41 3.65 -21.15 17.60
CA GLN A 41 3.40 -20.70 16.23
C GLN A 41 1.90 -20.67 15.91
N ALA A 42 1.16 -21.69 16.36
CA ALA A 42 -0.29 -21.74 16.17
C ALA A 42 -0.99 -20.62 16.95
N GLU A 43 -0.59 -20.38 18.20
CA GLU A 43 -1.09 -19.28 19.03
C GLU A 43 -0.85 -17.91 18.38
N LEU A 44 0.37 -17.64 17.93
CA LEU A 44 0.71 -16.39 17.24
C LEU A 44 -0.12 -16.20 15.95
N THR A 45 -0.33 -17.28 15.20
CA THR A 45 -1.15 -17.25 13.98
C THR A 45 -2.62 -16.98 14.29
N CYS A 46 -3.15 -17.53 15.38
CA CYS A 46 -4.52 -17.23 15.83
C CYS A 46 -4.64 -15.78 16.30
N ALA A 47 -3.74 -15.31 17.16
CA ALA A 47 -3.71 -13.92 17.64
C ALA A 47 -3.60 -12.92 16.48
N GLY A 48 -2.74 -13.20 15.49
CA GLY A 48 -2.60 -12.37 14.28
C GLY A 48 -3.89 -12.30 13.45
N ARG A 49 -4.65 -13.42 13.36
CA ARG A 49 -5.94 -13.44 12.67
C ARG A 49 -7.02 -12.64 13.42
N GLU A 50 -7.03 -12.72 14.75
CA GLU A 50 -7.96 -11.94 15.57
C GLU A 50 -7.69 -10.45 15.43
N LEU A 51 -6.42 -10.03 15.51
CA LEU A 51 -6.03 -8.63 15.31
C LEU A 51 -6.38 -8.15 13.89
N ALA A 52 -6.18 -8.99 12.88
CA ALA A 52 -6.56 -8.66 11.50
C ALA A 52 -8.08 -8.52 11.30
N GLN A 53 -8.92 -8.99 12.22
CA GLN A 53 -10.37 -8.80 12.16
C GLN A 53 -10.85 -7.60 13.00
N ASP A 54 -9.98 -7.01 13.82
CA ASP A 54 -10.32 -5.87 14.65
C ASP A 54 -10.53 -4.60 13.80
N PRO A 55 -11.72 -3.96 13.85
CA PRO A 55 -11.99 -2.75 13.07
C PRO A 55 -11.07 -1.57 13.40
N ALA A 56 -10.64 -1.42 14.66
CA ALA A 56 -9.74 -0.35 15.06
C ALA A 56 -8.36 -0.54 14.44
N PHE A 57 -7.79 -1.76 14.56
CA PHE A 57 -6.55 -2.13 13.90
C PHE A 57 -6.61 -1.92 12.37
N GLN A 58 -7.68 -2.36 11.71
CA GLN A 58 -7.84 -2.18 10.26
C GLN A 58 -7.90 -0.71 9.86
N ALA A 59 -8.57 0.14 10.65
CA ALA A 59 -8.61 1.58 10.39
C ALA A 59 -7.23 2.23 10.55
N GLU A 60 -6.48 1.88 11.59
CA GLU A 60 -5.12 2.38 11.80
C GLU A 60 -4.16 1.93 10.70
N LEU A 61 -4.22 0.65 10.31
CA LEU A 61 -3.42 0.10 9.22
C LEU A 61 -3.72 0.81 7.89
N ALA A 62 -4.99 1.05 7.57
CA ALA A 62 -5.39 1.78 6.37
C ALA A 62 -4.89 3.24 6.39
N GLN A 63 -4.89 3.90 7.55
CA GLN A 63 -4.33 5.24 7.71
C GLN A 63 -2.82 5.24 7.49
N ALA A 64 -2.11 4.27 8.06
CA ALA A 64 -0.65 4.14 7.90
C ALA A 64 -0.26 3.96 6.44
N PHE A 65 -0.94 3.06 5.70
CA PHE A 65 -0.69 2.88 4.26
C PHE A 65 -0.95 4.16 3.47
N PHE A 66 -2.01 4.90 3.79
CA PHE A 66 -2.27 6.16 3.12
C PHE A 66 -1.19 7.22 3.41
N VAL A 67 -0.69 7.30 4.64
CA VAL A 67 0.41 8.23 4.99
C VAL A 67 1.69 7.86 4.25
N GLU A 68 1.99 6.57 4.11
CA GLU A 68 3.12 6.10 3.32
C GLU A 68 2.98 6.50 1.84
N ASP A 69 1.82 6.26 1.24
CA ASP A 69 1.53 6.65 -0.14
C ASP A 69 1.58 8.17 -0.34
N LEU A 70 1.09 8.94 0.63
CA LEU A 70 1.18 10.39 0.68
C LEU A 70 2.64 10.86 0.64
N LEU A 71 3.50 10.30 1.48
CA LEU A 71 4.92 10.66 1.55
C LEU A 71 5.65 10.32 0.24
N ARG A 72 5.39 9.14 -0.33
CA ARG A 72 5.94 8.73 -1.63
C ARG A 72 5.47 9.65 -2.76
N ALA A 73 4.18 10.00 -2.79
CA ALA A 73 3.62 10.91 -3.80
C ALA A 73 4.17 12.34 -3.64
N GLN A 74 4.38 12.78 -2.41
CA GLN A 74 5.01 14.06 -2.09
C GLN A 74 6.44 14.12 -2.63
N GLU A 75 7.24 13.09 -2.38
CA GLU A 75 8.61 12.96 -2.89
C GLU A 75 8.64 13.01 -4.42
N ARG A 76 7.78 12.23 -5.09
CA ARG A 76 7.64 12.22 -6.56
C ARG A 76 7.23 13.56 -7.15
N ALA A 77 6.32 14.27 -6.47
CA ALA A 77 5.86 15.59 -6.90
C ALA A 77 6.88 16.70 -6.59
N GLY A 78 7.93 16.42 -5.81
CA GLY A 78 8.93 17.41 -5.40
C GLY A 78 8.35 18.55 -4.56
N VAL A 79 7.25 18.31 -3.83
CA VAL A 79 6.58 19.34 -3.01
C VAL A 79 6.90 19.15 -1.53
N SER A 80 7.07 20.24 -0.79
CA SER A 80 7.15 20.19 0.67
C SER A 80 5.75 20.04 1.30
N LEU A 81 5.71 19.59 2.55
CA LEU A 81 4.47 19.42 3.30
C LEU A 81 3.72 20.75 3.48
N ALA A 82 4.46 21.85 3.61
CA ALA A 82 3.89 23.20 3.70
C ALA A 82 3.24 23.64 2.37
N GLN A 83 3.86 23.32 1.24
CA GLN A 83 3.29 23.60 -0.08
C GLN A 83 2.05 22.74 -0.35
N LEU A 84 2.08 21.46 0.07
CA LEU A 84 0.91 20.59 -0.04
C LEU A 84 -0.26 21.11 0.82
N ALA A 85 -0.01 21.52 2.06
CA ALA A 85 -1.03 22.11 2.92
C ALA A 85 -1.68 23.34 2.26
N ALA A 86 -0.87 24.22 1.65
CA ALA A 86 -1.35 25.38 0.92
C ALA A 86 -2.19 24.99 -0.31
N LYS A 87 -1.79 23.97 -1.08
CA LYS A 87 -2.55 23.46 -2.23
C LYS A 87 -3.91 22.87 -1.84
N VAL A 88 -3.96 22.13 -0.73
CA VAL A 88 -5.18 21.49 -0.22
C VAL A 88 -6.10 22.52 0.47
N GLY A 89 -5.57 23.66 0.90
CA GLY A 89 -6.33 24.68 1.63
C GLY A 89 -6.47 24.38 3.13
N VAL A 90 -5.50 23.68 3.73
CA VAL A 90 -5.49 23.32 5.14
C VAL A 90 -4.27 23.90 5.86
N SER A 91 -4.30 23.95 7.18
CA SER A 91 -3.17 24.45 7.95
C SER A 91 -1.97 23.49 7.89
N ARG A 92 -0.74 24.04 7.92
CA ARG A 92 0.49 23.25 8.02
C ARG A 92 0.47 22.33 9.25
N GLN A 93 -0.10 22.79 10.36
CA GLN A 93 -0.23 22.00 11.59
C GLN A 93 -1.17 20.81 11.40
N TYR A 94 -2.27 20.97 10.66
CA TYR A 94 -3.15 19.85 10.31
C TYR A 94 -2.42 18.82 9.45
N MET A 95 -1.73 19.27 8.41
CA MET A 95 -0.96 18.38 7.54
C MET A 95 0.17 17.65 8.29
N SER A 96 0.87 18.32 9.21
CA SER A 96 1.88 17.68 10.06
C SER A 96 1.29 16.64 11.00
N ARG A 97 0.06 16.84 11.49
CA ARG A 97 -0.63 15.85 12.31
C ARG A 97 -1.07 14.62 11.53
N ILE A 98 -1.33 14.75 10.23
CA ILE A 98 -1.64 13.60 9.37
C ILE A 98 -0.41 12.69 9.22
N VAL A 99 0.78 13.28 9.06
CA VAL A 99 2.00 12.54 8.72
C VAL A 99 2.74 12.00 9.95
N ASN A 100 2.48 12.55 11.14
CA ASN A 100 3.19 12.14 12.35
C ASN A 100 2.49 10.96 13.04
N GLU A 101 3.24 9.88 13.26
CA GLU A 101 2.77 8.60 13.81
C GLU A 101 2.27 8.69 15.27
N ASP A 102 2.89 9.54 16.09
CA ASP A 102 2.53 9.68 17.53
C ASP A 102 1.09 10.15 17.79
N ARG A 103 0.42 10.69 16.77
CA ARG A 103 -0.97 11.19 16.85
C ARG A 103 -1.68 10.97 15.53
N ALA A 104 -1.91 9.70 15.17
CA ALA A 104 -2.77 9.33 14.04
C ALA A 104 -4.10 10.11 14.15
N THR A 105 -4.21 11.15 13.32
CA THR A 105 -5.40 11.98 13.31
C THR A 105 -6.39 11.27 12.42
N ASN A 106 -7.56 10.92 12.94
CA ASN A 106 -8.64 10.39 12.12
C ASN A 106 -8.99 11.37 11.00
N PHE A 107 -8.49 11.10 9.80
CA PHE A 107 -8.81 11.85 8.60
C PHE A 107 -9.86 11.08 7.79
N THR A 108 -10.75 11.83 7.15
CA THR A 108 -11.87 11.25 6.40
C THR A 108 -11.45 10.82 5.01
N ILE A 109 -12.23 9.95 4.38
CA ILE A 109 -12.09 9.62 2.94
C ILE A 109 -12.09 10.89 2.08
N GLU A 110 -12.91 11.88 2.44
CA GLU A 110 -12.93 13.19 1.77
C GLU A 110 -11.57 13.90 1.86
N SER A 111 -10.93 13.87 3.03
CA SER A 111 -9.60 14.45 3.24
C SER A 111 -8.55 13.71 2.41
N MET A 112 -8.59 12.37 2.41
CA MET A 112 -7.71 11.53 1.59
C MET A 112 -7.87 11.84 0.10
N ALA A 113 -9.10 12.03 -0.37
CA ALA A 113 -9.40 12.35 -1.76
C ALA A 113 -8.87 13.73 -2.16
N LYS A 114 -9.06 14.75 -1.31
CA LYS A 114 -8.53 16.11 -1.54
C LYS A 114 -7.01 16.14 -1.61
N ILE A 115 -6.35 15.43 -0.69
CA ILE A 115 -4.89 15.32 -0.66
C ILE A 115 -4.38 14.59 -1.90
N SER A 116 -5.00 13.46 -2.25
CA SER A 116 -4.66 12.69 -3.45
C SER A 116 -4.78 13.55 -4.71
N ALA A 117 -5.89 14.26 -4.87
CA ALA A 117 -6.11 15.16 -6.01
C ALA A 117 -5.08 16.29 -6.08
N ALA A 118 -4.68 16.88 -4.96
CA ALA A 118 -3.66 17.93 -4.92
C ALA A 118 -2.26 17.45 -5.33
N LEU A 119 -2.01 16.15 -5.23
CA LEU A 119 -0.79 15.47 -5.68
C LEU A 119 -0.91 14.87 -7.08
N GLY A 120 -2.06 15.01 -7.75
CA GLY A 120 -2.32 14.39 -9.05
C GLY A 120 -2.53 12.87 -8.98
N CYS A 121 -2.84 12.34 -7.80
CA CYS A 121 -3.14 10.92 -7.57
C CYS A 121 -4.65 10.66 -7.54
N THR A 122 -5.04 9.40 -7.72
CA THR A 122 -6.43 8.95 -7.58
C THR A 122 -6.56 8.09 -6.32
N LEU A 123 -7.51 8.42 -5.45
CA LEU A 123 -7.82 7.60 -4.27
C LEU A 123 -8.63 6.37 -4.70
N ALA A 124 -8.18 5.17 -4.30
CA ALA A 124 -8.91 3.92 -4.50
C ALA A 124 -9.39 3.37 -3.15
N VAL A 125 -10.71 3.23 -2.97
CA VAL A 125 -11.31 2.59 -1.80
C VAL A 125 -12.00 1.30 -2.23
N ARG A 126 -11.65 0.19 -1.59
CA ARG A 126 -12.16 -1.15 -1.90
C ARG A 126 -12.38 -1.94 -0.62
N MET A 127 -13.40 -2.77 -0.64
CA MET A 127 -13.66 -3.79 0.38
C MET A 127 -13.20 -5.12 -0.20
N LEU A 128 -12.34 -5.83 0.52
CA LEU A 128 -11.79 -7.12 0.09
C LEU A 128 -12.47 -8.25 0.85
N LEU A 129 -12.74 -9.36 0.18
CA LEU A 129 -13.18 -10.59 0.82
C LEU A 129 -12.00 -11.28 1.53
N PRO A 130 -12.26 -12.15 2.53
CA PRO A 130 -11.20 -12.91 3.18
C PRO A 130 -10.38 -13.72 2.16
N GLY A 131 -9.05 -13.53 2.18
CA GLY A 131 -8.12 -14.17 1.24
C GLY A 131 -7.91 -13.42 -0.07
N GLU A 132 -8.64 -12.34 -0.34
CA GLU A 132 -8.32 -11.44 -1.45
C GLU A 132 -7.12 -10.56 -1.10
N SER A 133 -6.28 -10.30 -2.10
CA SER A 133 -5.14 -9.41 -1.99
C SER A 133 -5.17 -8.37 -3.11
N LEU A 134 -4.76 -7.16 -2.79
CA LEU A 134 -4.66 -6.08 -3.76
C LEU A 134 -3.21 -5.99 -4.25
N HIS A 135 -2.98 -6.33 -5.51
CA HIS A 135 -1.69 -6.13 -6.17
C HIS A 135 -1.69 -4.79 -6.91
N LEU A 136 -0.99 -3.81 -6.35
CA LEU A 136 -0.75 -2.53 -7.03
C LEU A 136 0.41 -2.69 -8.01
N LYS A 137 0.10 -2.87 -9.31
CA LYS A 137 1.12 -2.77 -10.36
C LYS A 137 1.34 -1.30 -10.65
N ALA A 138 2.45 -0.76 -10.17
CA ALA A 138 2.80 0.59 -10.53
C ALA A 138 3.35 0.63 -11.96
N THR A 139 2.68 1.39 -12.82
CA THR A 139 3.03 1.56 -14.22
C THR A 139 4.14 2.60 -14.37
N TRP A 140 5.34 2.34 -13.82
CA TRP A 140 6.56 3.10 -14.18
C TRP A 140 7.39 2.39 -15.27
N GLU A 141 6.88 1.29 -15.86
CA GLU A 141 7.55 0.55 -16.94
C GLU A 141 7.37 1.17 -18.36
N TYR A 142 6.79 2.37 -18.50
CA TYR A 142 6.37 2.90 -19.82
C TYR A 142 7.25 4.02 -20.43
N GLU A 143 8.43 4.34 -19.88
CA GLU A 143 9.30 5.37 -20.50
C GLU A 143 10.31 4.83 -21.54
N GLN A 144 10.39 3.53 -21.79
CA GLN A 144 11.36 2.99 -22.76
C GLN A 144 10.77 2.66 -24.15
N GLU A 145 9.45 2.51 -24.33
CA GLU A 145 8.86 2.22 -25.65
C GLU A 145 7.51 2.92 -25.88
N GLY A 146 7.56 4.21 -26.24
CA GLY A 146 6.81 4.83 -27.36
C GLY A 146 5.31 4.61 -27.59
N THR A 147 4.53 3.95 -26.72
CA THR A 147 3.08 3.78 -26.93
C THR A 147 2.32 3.80 -25.61
N MET A 148 1.46 4.81 -25.44
CA MET A 148 0.58 4.98 -24.29
C MET A 148 -0.61 4.01 -24.37
N PRO A 149 -0.87 3.14 -23.38
CA PRO A 149 -2.18 2.53 -23.24
C PRO A 149 -3.10 3.44 -22.42
N ILE A 150 -4.25 3.77 -23.01
CA ILE A 150 -5.42 4.27 -22.28
C ILE A 150 -5.76 3.21 -21.21
N PRO A 151 -6.00 3.57 -19.94
CA PRO A 151 -6.41 2.61 -18.93
C PRO A 151 -7.82 2.11 -19.26
N VAL A 152 -7.90 0.98 -19.96
CA VAL A 152 -9.13 0.19 -20.04
C VAL A 152 -9.24 -0.52 -18.70
N LEU A 153 -10.18 -0.08 -17.87
CA LEU A 153 -10.75 -0.91 -16.81
C LEU A 153 -11.28 -2.17 -17.49
N VAL A 154 -10.49 -3.23 -17.54
CA VAL A 154 -10.96 -4.56 -17.93
C VAL A 154 -11.70 -5.10 -16.72
N PRO A 155 -13.04 -5.29 -16.77
CA PRO A 155 -13.71 -6.09 -15.76
C PRO A 155 -13.13 -7.50 -15.88
N GLN A 156 -12.37 -7.94 -14.87
CA GLN A 156 -12.01 -9.35 -14.79
C GLN A 156 -13.31 -10.15 -14.78
N GLN A 157 -13.34 -11.14 -15.66
CA GLN A 157 -14.52 -11.82 -16.16
C GLN A 157 -15.36 -12.42 -15.03
N ALA A 158 -16.49 -11.78 -14.74
CA ALA A 158 -17.65 -12.47 -14.20
C ALA A 158 -18.31 -13.27 -15.34
N ALA A 159 -17.90 -14.53 -15.55
CA ALA A 159 -18.74 -15.52 -16.21
C ALA A 159 -18.22 -16.96 -15.98
N LYS A 160 -19.15 -17.81 -15.53
CA LYS A 160 -19.11 -19.29 -15.36
C LYS A 160 -18.64 -19.73 -13.95
N ALA A 161 -19.46 -20.32 -13.09
CA ALA A 161 -20.72 -21.03 -13.30
C ALA A 161 -21.62 -20.93 -12.05
N ILE A 162 -22.80 -20.31 -12.21
CA ILE A 162 -23.96 -20.68 -11.38
C ILE A 162 -24.56 -21.89 -12.10
N VAL A 163 -24.10 -23.09 -11.75
CA VAL A 163 -24.87 -24.30 -12.01
C VAL A 163 -26.03 -24.27 -11.03
N ASN A 164 -27.23 -24.15 -11.58
CA ASN A 164 -28.50 -24.10 -10.88
C ASN A 164 -29.03 -25.55 -10.80
N PRO A 165 -29.05 -26.24 -9.64
CA PRO A 165 -29.72 -27.52 -9.53
C PRO A 165 -31.10 -27.33 -8.89
N GLY A 166 -32.14 -27.44 -9.73
CA GLY A 166 -33.44 -27.96 -9.29
C GLY A 166 -34.41 -26.98 -8.63
N ALA A 167 -35.12 -26.19 -9.44
CA ALA A 167 -36.48 -25.76 -9.14
C ALA A 167 -37.44 -26.39 -10.16
N ALA A 168 -37.69 -27.68 -10.01
CA ALA A 168 -38.82 -28.35 -10.64
C ALA A 168 -40.04 -28.11 -9.75
N PHE A 169 -40.74 -27.00 -9.99
CA PHE A 169 -42.08 -26.77 -9.45
C PHE A 169 -43.06 -27.13 -10.59
N THR A 170 -43.47 -28.39 -10.63
CA THR A 170 -44.62 -28.80 -11.44
C THR A 170 -45.85 -28.76 -10.55
N ASP A 171 -46.81 -27.95 -10.99
CA ASP A 171 -48.19 -27.92 -10.54
C ASP A 171 -48.75 -29.32 -10.28
N ASN A 172 -49.45 -29.48 -9.15
CA ASN A 172 -50.57 -30.42 -9.12
C ASN A 172 -51.74 -29.84 -8.33
N LYS A 173 -52.90 -29.92 -8.97
CA LYS A 173 -54.23 -29.76 -8.38
C LYS A 173 -54.54 -30.90 -7.42
#